data_AF-D7AX50-F1
#
_entry.id   AF-D7AX50-F1
#
_cell.length_a   1.000
_cell.length_b   1.000
_cell.length_c   1.000
_cell.angle_alpha   90.00
_cell.angle_beta   90.00
_cell.angle_gamma   90.00
#
_symmetry.space_group_name_H-M   'P 1'
#
loop_
_entity.id
_entity.type
_entity.pdbx_description
1 polymer ?
#
loop_
_entity_poly.entity_id
_entity_poly.type
_entity_poly.pdbx_seq_one_letter_code
_entity_poly.pdbx_strand_id
1 'polypeptide(L)'
;MGYRYAVERTDHSALAGGHVLRSAPGFPGFPVRLASELFQRAMVHTGGEPVRLWDPCCGSGYLATVLGLLHRDLLTGVRATDVDADAVALAARNLRLLTAEGLAEREEELRRSARDFGRVAFVERAEAARDLAAGLAAQGGDLPHEAAVADVFSLEEGVEADLVVTDVPYGEMTRWEGNVPGGAGEPMRGLLASLGRVLPEHAVVVVTARTRRVSLPEGVRALERVKVGNRAAVLVRARDIAP
;
A
#
# COMPACT_ATOMS: atom_id res chain seq x y z
N MET A 1 -15.85 14.99 1.91
CA MET A 1 -15.33 15.15 0.54
C MET A 1 -15.66 13.88 -0.22
N GLY A 2 -16.16 13.97 -1.45
CA GLY A 2 -16.47 12.78 -2.25
C GLY A 2 -15.22 12.20 -2.92
N TYR A 3 -15.37 10.99 -3.49
CA TYR A 3 -14.41 10.43 -4.43
C TYR A 3 -14.31 11.33 -5.66
N ARG A 4 -13.09 11.69 -6.09
CA ARG A 4 -12.81 12.53 -7.27
C ARG A 4 -12.39 11.70 -8.47
N TYR A 5 -11.68 10.60 -8.24
CA TYR A 5 -11.11 9.78 -9.31
C TYR A 5 -11.75 8.39 -9.36
N ALA A 6 -11.87 7.71 -8.22
CA ALA A 6 -12.62 6.46 -8.12
C ALA A 6 -14.13 6.74 -7.96
N VAL A 7 -14.71 7.49 -8.91
CA VAL A 7 -16.12 7.96 -8.87
C VAL A 7 -17.11 6.81 -9.04
N GLU A 8 -16.77 5.85 -9.88
CA GLU A 8 -17.55 4.63 -10.08
C GLU A 8 -17.33 3.64 -8.94
N ARG A 9 -18.37 2.86 -8.64
CA ARG A 9 -18.28 1.74 -7.70
C ARG A 9 -17.99 0.47 -8.47
N THR A 10 -16.79 0.40 -9.05
CA THR A 10 -16.30 -0.79 -9.72
C THR A 10 -16.27 -1.97 -8.76
N ASP A 11 -16.60 -3.16 -9.26
CA ASP A 11 -16.45 -4.37 -8.47
C ASP A 11 -14.97 -4.72 -8.31
N HIS A 12 -14.53 -4.86 -7.07
CA HIS A 12 -13.18 -5.24 -6.70
C HIS A 12 -13.17 -6.52 -5.84
N SER A 13 -14.22 -7.34 -5.95
CA SER A 13 -14.37 -8.62 -5.24
C SER A 13 -13.13 -9.52 -5.38
N ALA A 14 -12.54 -9.60 -6.57
CA ALA A 14 -11.30 -10.35 -6.84
C ALA A 14 -10.12 -9.90 -5.96
N LEU A 15 -10.09 -8.61 -5.60
CA LEU A 15 -9.04 -7.98 -4.80
C LEU A 15 -9.32 -8.03 -3.29
N ALA A 16 -10.44 -8.62 -2.85
CA ALA A 16 -10.73 -8.74 -1.42
C ALA A 16 -9.71 -9.65 -0.70
N GLY A 17 -9.38 -9.30 0.55
CA GLY A 17 -8.50 -10.13 1.38
C GLY A 17 -9.09 -11.52 1.59
N GLY A 18 -8.30 -12.56 1.32
CA GLY A 18 -8.74 -13.96 1.39
C GLY A 18 -9.39 -14.48 0.11
N HIS A 19 -9.51 -13.64 -0.92
CA HIS A 19 -9.86 -14.05 -2.28
C HIS A 19 -8.59 -14.47 -3.05
N VAL A 20 -8.16 -13.70 -4.06
CA VAL A 20 -6.86 -13.90 -4.70
C VAL A 20 -5.74 -13.44 -3.77
N LEU A 21 -5.86 -12.21 -3.24
CA LEU A 21 -4.93 -11.68 -2.25
C LEU A 21 -5.02 -12.47 -0.93
N ARG A 22 -3.86 -12.72 -0.34
CA ARG A 22 -3.73 -13.48 0.90
C ARG A 22 -4.04 -12.58 2.09
N SER A 23 -4.71 -13.15 3.08
CA SER A 23 -5.08 -12.50 4.33
C SER A 23 -4.64 -13.36 5.51
N ALA A 24 -4.32 -12.74 6.63
CA ALA A 24 -4.09 -13.42 7.90
C ALA A 24 -4.71 -12.61 9.06
N PRO A 25 -5.07 -13.26 10.18
CA PRO A 25 -5.46 -12.55 11.40
C PRO A 25 -4.41 -11.52 11.83
N GLY A 26 -4.83 -10.38 12.36
CA GLY A 26 -3.93 -9.29 12.75
C GLY A 26 -3.58 -8.31 11.62
N PHE A 27 -3.77 -8.70 10.35
CA PHE A 27 -3.44 -7.85 9.19
C PHE A 27 -4.71 -7.46 8.41
N PRO A 28 -5.40 -6.37 8.78
CA PRO A 28 -6.61 -5.96 8.09
C PRO A 28 -6.32 -5.50 6.66
N GLY A 29 -7.24 -5.80 5.74
CA GLY A 29 -7.20 -5.22 4.40
C GLY A 29 -7.52 -3.72 4.39
N PHE A 30 -7.31 -3.09 3.24
CA PHE A 30 -7.61 -1.69 3.00
C PHE A 30 -8.75 -1.54 1.96
N PRO A 31 -9.67 -0.56 2.08
CA PRO A 31 -10.72 -0.42 1.08
C PRO A 31 -10.15 -0.09 -0.31
N VAL A 32 -10.27 -1.02 -1.27
CA VAL A 32 -9.67 -0.93 -2.62
C VAL A 32 -10.00 0.39 -3.32
N ARG A 33 -11.28 0.80 -3.28
CA ARG A 33 -11.73 2.07 -3.87
C ARG A 33 -11.01 3.28 -3.26
N LEU A 34 -10.76 3.26 -1.94
CA LEU A 34 -10.01 4.32 -1.28
C LEU A 34 -8.52 4.26 -1.63
N ALA A 35 -7.94 3.07 -1.80
CA ALA A 35 -6.54 2.94 -2.23
C ALA A 35 -6.34 3.61 -3.59
N SER A 36 -7.18 3.23 -4.57
CA SER A 36 -7.13 3.82 -5.91
C SER A 36 -7.39 5.34 -5.91
N GLU A 37 -8.33 5.81 -5.10
CA GLU A 37 -8.60 7.25 -4.95
C GLU A 37 -7.39 8.02 -4.41
N LEU A 38 -6.70 7.49 -3.38
CA LEU A 38 -5.54 8.13 -2.79
C LEU A 38 -4.35 8.11 -3.74
N PHE A 39 -4.14 7.01 -4.45
CA PHE A 39 -3.11 6.89 -5.47
C PHE A 39 -3.32 7.92 -6.58
N GLN A 40 -4.51 7.98 -7.19
CA GLN A 40 -4.79 8.92 -8.29
C GLN A 40 -4.69 10.39 -7.85
N ARG A 41 -5.06 10.71 -6.60
CA ARG A 41 -4.79 12.04 -6.02
C ARG A 41 -3.31 12.36 -5.96
N ALA A 42 -2.50 11.39 -5.53
CA ALA A 42 -1.06 11.57 -5.43
C ALA A 42 -0.40 11.71 -6.81
N MET A 43 -0.85 10.96 -7.81
CA MET A 43 -0.32 11.03 -9.18
C MET A 43 -0.44 12.43 -9.80
N VAL A 44 -1.47 13.20 -9.46
CA VAL A 44 -1.57 14.61 -9.90
C VAL A 44 -0.41 15.46 -9.37
N HIS A 45 0.13 15.12 -8.20
CA HIS A 45 1.25 15.82 -7.58
C HIS A 45 2.63 15.29 -8.00
N THR A 46 2.70 14.14 -8.66
CA THR A 46 3.93 13.57 -9.25
C THR A 46 4.12 13.97 -10.71
N GLY A 47 3.16 14.68 -11.32
CA GLY A 47 3.19 15.05 -12.74
C GLY A 47 2.60 14.01 -13.68
N GLY A 48 2.06 12.90 -13.14
CA GLY A 48 1.43 11.83 -13.92
C GLY A 48 2.40 10.87 -14.60
N GLU A 49 3.71 11.03 -14.40
CA GLU A 49 4.72 10.09 -14.89
C GLU A 49 4.73 8.79 -14.06
N PRO A 50 5.13 7.64 -14.64
CA PRO A 50 5.27 6.40 -13.88
C PRO A 50 6.22 6.55 -12.68
N VAL A 51 5.79 6.05 -11.51
CA VAL A 51 6.50 6.25 -10.23
C VAL A 51 6.97 4.95 -9.60
N ARG A 52 8.02 5.04 -8.78
CA ARG A 52 8.36 4.00 -7.81
C ARG A 52 7.54 4.18 -6.53
N LEU A 53 6.74 3.17 -6.20
CA LEU A 53 5.90 3.15 -5.01
C LEU A 53 6.64 2.51 -3.83
N TRP A 54 6.55 3.13 -2.66
CA TRP A 54 6.98 2.52 -1.41
C TRP A 54 5.88 2.56 -0.34
N ASP A 55 5.62 1.42 0.30
CA ASP A 55 4.82 1.32 1.52
C ASP A 55 5.75 0.96 2.71
N PRO A 56 6.15 1.95 3.54
CA PRO A 56 7.07 1.75 4.66
C PRO A 56 6.48 1.06 5.90
N CYS A 57 5.16 0.90 5.96
CA CYS A 57 4.44 0.24 7.05
C CYS A 57 3.43 -0.72 6.43
N CYS A 58 3.94 -1.65 5.62
CA CYS A 58 3.11 -2.36 4.65
C CYS A 58 2.18 -3.41 5.24
N GLY A 59 2.40 -3.85 6.49
CA GLY A 59 1.66 -4.95 7.10
C GLY A 59 1.69 -6.17 6.20
N SER A 60 0.51 -6.64 5.76
CA SER A 60 0.39 -7.78 4.82
C SER A 60 0.79 -7.47 3.36
N GLY A 61 1.26 -6.27 3.04
CA GLY A 61 1.51 -5.83 1.67
C GLY A 61 0.25 -5.69 0.81
N TYR A 62 -0.95 -5.80 1.40
CA TYR A 62 -2.23 -5.75 0.70
C TYR A 62 -2.41 -4.44 -0.07
N LEU A 63 -2.15 -3.30 0.57
CA LEU A 63 -2.29 -1.97 -0.05
C LEU A 63 -1.38 -1.83 -1.27
N ALA A 64 -0.08 -2.09 -1.08
CA ALA A 64 0.92 -2.03 -2.14
C ALA A 64 0.59 -2.96 -3.32
N THR A 65 0.13 -4.19 -3.05
CA THR A 65 -0.25 -5.17 -4.08
C THR A 65 -1.49 -4.71 -4.85
N VAL A 66 -2.51 -4.19 -4.16
CA VAL A 66 -3.71 -3.65 -4.81
C VAL A 66 -3.36 -2.49 -5.74
N LEU A 67 -2.51 -1.57 -5.30
CA LEU A 67 -2.06 -0.46 -6.13
C LEU A 67 -1.24 -0.94 -7.33
N GLY A 68 -0.35 -1.91 -7.12
CA GLY A 68 0.43 -2.55 -8.18
C GLY A 68 -0.41 -3.20 -9.27
N LEU A 69 -1.51 -3.87 -8.90
CA LEU A 69 -2.43 -4.52 -9.84
C LEU A 69 -3.36 -3.54 -10.55
N LEU A 70 -3.85 -2.50 -9.86
CA LEU A 70 -4.82 -1.56 -10.43
C LEU A 70 -4.21 -0.46 -11.29
N HIS A 71 -2.96 -0.10 -11.02
CA HIS A 71 -2.27 1.03 -11.61
C HIS A 71 -0.92 0.63 -12.18
N ARG A 72 -0.85 -0.58 -12.75
CA ARG A 72 0.40 -1.18 -13.24
C ARG A 72 1.12 -0.27 -14.24
N ASP A 73 0.39 0.33 -15.16
CA ASP A 73 0.90 1.22 -16.21
C ASP A 73 1.54 2.51 -15.67
N LEU A 74 1.22 2.88 -14.43
CA LEU A 74 1.74 4.07 -13.75
C LEU A 74 2.83 3.74 -12.72
N LEU A 75 3.29 2.48 -12.64
CA LEU A 75 4.26 2.02 -11.67
C LEU A 75 5.49 1.40 -12.36
N THR A 76 6.67 1.81 -11.90
CA THR A 76 7.95 1.23 -12.36
C THR A 76 8.49 0.18 -11.38
N GLY A 77 8.04 0.22 -10.13
CA GLY A 77 8.35 -0.80 -9.12
C GLY A 77 7.62 -0.55 -7.81
N VAL A 78 7.55 -1.58 -6.97
CA VAL A 78 6.90 -1.54 -5.65
C VAL A 78 7.84 -2.04 -4.57
N ARG A 79 8.11 -1.22 -3.57
CA ARG A 79 8.79 -1.63 -2.35
C ARG A 79 7.80 -1.67 -1.20
N ALA A 80 7.82 -2.74 -0.41
CA ALA A 80 7.03 -2.85 0.80
C ALA A 80 7.94 -3.23 1.97
N THR A 81 7.95 -2.43 3.02
CA THR A 81 8.73 -2.72 4.21
C THR A 81 7.88 -2.67 5.46
N ASP A 82 8.27 -3.45 6.46
CA ASP A 82 7.69 -3.39 7.80
C ASP A 82 8.75 -3.83 8.81
N VAL A 83 8.57 -3.48 10.08
CA VAL A 83 9.47 -3.93 11.15
C VAL A 83 9.14 -5.36 11.59
N ASP A 84 7.89 -5.79 11.40
CA ASP A 84 7.42 -7.14 11.70
C ASP A 84 7.77 -8.11 10.56
N ALA A 85 8.61 -9.10 10.85
CA ALA A 85 9.03 -10.12 9.89
C ALA A 85 7.87 -11.02 9.41
N ASP A 86 6.86 -11.28 10.25
CA ASP A 86 5.69 -12.07 9.87
C ASP A 86 4.81 -11.28 8.89
N ALA A 87 4.68 -9.97 9.12
CA ALA A 87 4.03 -9.05 8.19
C ALA A 87 4.74 -9.06 6.83
N VAL A 88 6.07 -8.89 6.82
CA VAL A 88 6.89 -8.90 5.60
C VAL A 88 6.80 -10.25 4.87
N ALA A 89 6.76 -11.38 5.57
CA ALA A 89 6.59 -12.69 4.94
C ALA A 89 5.24 -12.80 4.20
N LEU A 90 4.16 -12.26 4.79
CA LEU A 90 2.87 -12.19 4.12
C LEU A 90 2.87 -11.18 2.96
N ALA A 91 3.53 -10.03 3.13
CA ALA A 91 3.72 -9.03 2.09
C ALA A 91 4.43 -9.59 0.88
N ALA A 92 5.53 -10.34 1.07
CA ALA A 92 6.26 -11.00 -0.02
C ALA A 92 5.35 -11.93 -0.84
N ARG A 93 4.49 -12.72 -0.16
CA ARG A 93 3.52 -13.58 -0.85
C ARG A 93 2.46 -12.79 -1.60
N ASN A 94 2.06 -11.62 -1.12
CA ASN A 94 1.11 -10.76 -1.83
C ASN A 94 1.78 -10.05 -3.01
N LEU A 95 2.97 -9.47 -2.84
CA LEU A 95 3.71 -8.82 -3.93
C LEU A 95 4.09 -9.80 -5.05
N ARG A 96 4.28 -11.09 -4.75
CA ARG A 96 4.48 -12.12 -5.80
C ARG A 96 3.33 -12.15 -6.82
N LEU A 97 2.11 -11.73 -6.43
CA LEU A 97 0.96 -11.59 -7.33
C LEU A 97 1.12 -10.47 -8.37
N LEU A 98 2.17 -9.65 -8.29
CA LEU A 98 2.52 -8.63 -9.28
C LEU A 98 3.31 -9.21 -10.47
N THR A 99 3.27 -10.53 -10.64
CA THR A 99 3.88 -11.26 -11.75
C THR A 99 2.91 -12.27 -12.33
N ALA A 100 2.99 -12.52 -13.63
CA ALA A 100 2.21 -13.56 -14.30
C ALA A 100 2.46 -14.93 -13.67
N GLU A 101 3.73 -15.23 -13.35
CA GLU A 101 4.11 -16.48 -12.68
C GLU A 101 3.48 -16.60 -11.29
N GLY A 102 3.55 -15.56 -10.46
CA GLY A 102 2.97 -15.61 -9.11
C GLY A 102 1.44 -15.68 -9.09
N LEU A 103 0.76 -15.11 -10.09
CA LEU A 103 -0.68 -15.28 -10.28
C LEU A 103 -1.04 -16.69 -10.76
N ALA A 104 -0.23 -17.29 -11.64
CA ALA A 104 -0.42 -18.68 -12.07
C ALA A 104 -0.19 -19.67 -10.92
N GLU A 105 0.83 -19.46 -10.09
CA GLU A 105 1.06 -20.23 -8.85
C GLU A 105 -0.15 -20.13 -7.91
N ARG A 106 -0.71 -18.92 -7.75
CA ARG A 106 -1.89 -18.68 -6.92
C ARG A 106 -3.14 -19.33 -7.48
N GLU A 107 -3.34 -19.28 -8.80
CA GLU A 107 -4.42 -19.98 -9.48
C GLU A 107 -4.35 -21.49 -9.19
N GLU A 108 -3.18 -22.11 -9.36
CA GLU A 108 -3.02 -23.55 -9.12
C GLU A 108 -3.20 -23.92 -7.63
N GLU A 109 -2.75 -23.08 -6.69
CA GLU A 109 -3.04 -23.23 -5.26
C GLU A 109 -4.55 -23.24 -4.98
N LEU A 110 -5.31 -22.35 -5.61
CA LEU A 110 -6.76 -22.25 -5.47
C LEU A 110 -7.48 -23.43 -6.15
N ARG A 111 -7.04 -23.86 -7.34
CA ARG A 111 -7.57 -25.06 -8.01
C ARG A 111 -7.32 -26.33 -7.20
N ARG A 112 -6.14 -26.48 -6.58
CA ARG A 112 -5.87 -27.56 -5.62
C ARG A 112 -6.83 -27.52 -4.44
N SER A 113 -6.99 -26.35 -3.82
CA SER A 113 -7.94 -26.16 -2.71
C SER A 113 -9.40 -26.49 -3.12
N ALA A 114 -9.80 -26.16 -4.35
CA ALA A 114 -11.11 -26.54 -4.87
C ALA A 114 -11.29 -28.06 -4.94
N ARG A 115 -10.26 -28.80 -5.36
CA ARG A 115 -10.25 -30.27 -5.41
C ARG A 115 -10.25 -30.89 -4.01
N ASP A 116 -9.42 -30.38 -3.11
CA ASP A 116 -9.24 -30.94 -1.77
C ASP A 116 -10.46 -30.72 -0.87
N PHE A 117 -11.12 -29.56 -0.99
CA PHE A 117 -12.24 -29.17 -0.11
C PHE A 117 -13.61 -29.23 -0.80
N GLY A 118 -13.68 -29.46 -2.11
CA GLY A 118 -14.93 -29.54 -2.87
C GLY A 118 -15.77 -28.25 -2.88
N ARG A 119 -15.14 -27.06 -2.74
CA ARG A 119 -15.86 -25.78 -2.66
C ARG A 119 -15.76 -24.99 -3.96
N VAL A 120 -16.91 -24.70 -4.58
CA VAL A 120 -17.03 -23.90 -5.82
C VAL A 120 -16.36 -22.52 -5.71
N ALA A 121 -16.44 -21.89 -4.54
CA ALA A 121 -15.80 -20.59 -4.30
C ALA A 121 -14.28 -20.57 -4.57
N PHE A 122 -13.58 -21.72 -4.49
CA PHE A 122 -12.16 -21.78 -4.86
C PHE A 122 -11.94 -21.79 -6.38
N VAL A 123 -12.89 -22.31 -7.15
CA VAL A 123 -12.85 -22.26 -8.62
C VAL A 123 -13.03 -20.81 -9.08
N GLU A 124 -14.03 -20.11 -8.55
CA GLU A 124 -14.27 -18.68 -8.84
C GLU A 124 -13.04 -17.81 -8.49
N ARG A 125 -12.37 -18.12 -7.37
CA ARG A 125 -11.13 -17.45 -6.98
C ARG A 125 -9.97 -17.73 -7.95
N ALA A 126 -9.87 -18.96 -8.45
CA ALA A 126 -8.85 -19.33 -9.43
C ALA A 126 -9.08 -18.60 -10.76
N GLU A 127 -10.34 -18.52 -11.21
CA GLU A 127 -10.72 -17.74 -12.39
C GLU A 127 -10.38 -16.26 -12.21
N ALA A 128 -10.69 -15.68 -11.04
CA ALA A 128 -10.31 -14.30 -10.73
C ALA A 128 -8.78 -14.09 -10.73
N ALA A 129 -7.98 -15.07 -10.30
CA ALA A 129 -6.52 -14.99 -10.36
C ALA A 129 -6.02 -14.97 -11.81
N ARG A 130 -6.63 -15.79 -12.67
CA ARG A 130 -6.36 -15.80 -14.12
C ARG A 130 -6.72 -14.48 -14.78
N ASP A 131 -7.88 -13.91 -14.44
CA ASP A 131 -8.33 -12.62 -14.99
C ASP A 131 -7.42 -11.47 -14.55
N LEU A 132 -6.94 -11.49 -13.29
CA LEU A 132 -5.93 -10.55 -12.81
C LEU A 132 -4.62 -10.68 -13.60
N ALA A 133 -4.20 -11.90 -13.98
CA ALA A 133 -2.99 -12.10 -14.79
C ALA A 133 -3.15 -11.53 -16.20
N ALA A 134 -4.32 -11.70 -16.81
CA ALA A 134 -4.64 -11.10 -18.10
C ALA A 134 -4.65 -9.55 -18.03
N GLY A 135 -5.24 -8.99 -16.96
CA GLY A 135 -5.25 -7.56 -16.70
C GLY A 135 -3.84 -7.00 -16.51
N LEU A 136 -3.01 -7.66 -15.70
CA LEU A 136 -1.61 -7.30 -15.48
C LEU A 136 -0.83 -7.29 -16.80
N ALA A 137 -0.97 -8.33 -17.62
CA ALA A 137 -0.33 -8.42 -18.93
C ALA A 137 -0.76 -7.28 -19.87
N ALA A 138 -2.05 -6.93 -19.89
CA ALA A 138 -2.57 -5.85 -20.72
C ALA A 138 -2.09 -4.46 -20.29
N GLN A 139 -1.71 -4.29 -19.02
CA GLN A 139 -1.29 -3.00 -18.44
C GLN A 139 0.23 -2.83 -18.31
N GLY A 140 1.03 -3.75 -18.85
CA GLY A 140 2.50 -3.63 -18.86
C GLY A 140 3.25 -4.85 -18.34
N GLY A 141 2.54 -5.92 -17.94
CA GLY A 141 3.14 -7.17 -17.50
C GLY A 141 3.69 -7.12 -16.08
N ASP A 142 4.70 -7.94 -15.81
CA ASP A 142 5.30 -8.08 -14.49
C ASP A 142 5.80 -6.74 -13.93
N LEU A 143 5.55 -6.50 -12.65
CA LEU A 143 6.01 -5.30 -11.93
C LEU A 143 7.15 -5.70 -10.98
N PRO A 144 8.35 -5.10 -11.12
CA PRO A 144 9.42 -5.29 -10.15
C PRO A 144 8.96 -4.98 -8.74
N HIS A 145 9.27 -5.86 -7.80
CA HIS A 145 8.81 -5.72 -6.42
C HIS A 145 9.82 -6.27 -5.41
N GLU A 146 9.81 -5.70 -4.21
CA GLU A 146 10.64 -6.11 -3.09
C GLU A 146 9.84 -6.01 -1.79
N ALA A 147 9.95 -7.04 -0.95
CA ALA A 147 9.52 -7.01 0.43
C ALA A 147 10.73 -7.21 1.35
N ALA A 148 10.92 -6.32 2.32
CA ALA A 148 12.07 -6.39 3.23
C ALA A 148 11.70 -5.95 4.65
N VAL A 149 12.37 -6.54 5.65
CA VAL A 149 12.28 -6.07 7.03
C VAL A 149 13.08 -4.79 7.15
N ALA A 150 12.42 -3.70 7.53
CA ALA A 150 13.07 -2.42 7.79
C ALA A 150 12.27 -1.60 8.80
N ASP A 151 12.98 -0.98 9.72
CA ASP A 151 12.41 0.02 10.63
C ASP A 151 12.50 1.39 9.96
N VAL A 152 11.35 1.94 9.55
CA VAL A 152 11.26 3.26 8.91
C VAL A 152 11.86 4.37 9.77
N PHE A 153 11.90 4.23 11.10
CA PHE A 153 12.47 5.24 12.00
C PHE A 153 14.00 5.20 12.06
N SER A 154 14.61 4.09 11.65
CA SER A 154 16.06 3.83 11.74
C SER A 154 16.78 3.92 10.39
N LEU A 155 16.08 4.33 9.31
CA LEU A 155 16.69 4.48 7.99
C LEU A 155 17.61 5.71 7.91
N GLU A 156 18.82 5.48 7.43
CA GLU A 156 19.85 6.52 7.22
C GLU A 156 20.17 6.76 5.74
N GLU A 157 20.05 5.71 4.91
CA GLU A 157 20.32 5.79 3.47
C GLU A 157 19.11 6.30 2.69
N GLY A 158 19.38 6.97 1.56
CA GLY A 158 18.36 7.43 0.64
C GLY A 158 17.56 6.26 0.05
N VAL A 159 16.24 6.41 -0.01
CA VAL A 159 15.32 5.45 -0.61
C VAL A 159 14.82 6.00 -1.94
N GLU A 160 15.10 5.31 -3.03
CA GLU A 160 14.61 5.69 -4.36
C GLU A 160 13.11 5.39 -4.53
N ALA A 161 12.26 6.29 -4.03
CA ALA A 161 10.82 6.25 -4.22
C ALA A 161 10.27 7.64 -4.57
N ASP A 162 9.34 7.70 -5.53
CA ASP A 162 8.70 8.94 -5.97
C ASP A 162 7.33 9.13 -5.30
N LEU A 163 6.73 8.02 -4.84
CA LEU A 163 5.45 7.99 -4.17
C LEU A 163 5.50 7.06 -2.97
N VAL A 164 5.10 7.57 -1.80
CA VAL A 164 4.79 6.76 -0.63
C VAL A 164 3.29 6.70 -0.42
N VAL A 165 2.73 5.51 -0.23
CA VAL A 165 1.34 5.33 0.20
C VAL A 165 1.31 4.31 1.32
N THR A 166 0.91 4.72 2.52
CA THR A 166 0.93 3.85 3.69
C THR A 166 -0.26 4.07 4.61
N ASP A 167 -0.76 2.97 5.19
CA ASP A 167 -1.83 2.98 6.18
C ASP A 167 -1.26 2.73 7.56
N VAL A 168 -1.27 3.77 8.40
CA VAL A 168 -0.62 3.70 9.71
C VAL A 168 -1.62 3.50 10.85
N PRO A 169 -1.20 2.82 11.93
CA PRO A 169 -1.92 2.85 13.19
C PRO A 169 -2.01 4.28 13.75
N TYR A 170 -3.17 4.72 14.26
CA TYR A 170 -3.34 6.06 14.85
C TYR A 170 -4.32 6.07 16.03
N GLY A 171 -3.95 6.75 17.13
CA GLY A 171 -4.77 6.97 18.32
C GLY A 171 -4.31 6.21 19.57
N GLU A 172 -5.17 6.15 20.59
CA GLU A 172 -4.87 5.60 21.93
C GLU A 172 -4.75 4.07 21.98
N MET A 173 -5.02 3.36 20.87
CA MET A 173 -5.01 1.89 20.82
C MET A 173 -3.76 1.28 20.17
N THR A 174 -2.72 2.06 19.87
CA THR A 174 -1.65 1.57 18.99
C THR A 174 -0.25 1.67 19.57
N ARG A 175 0.34 0.50 19.79
CA ARG A 175 1.79 0.31 19.85
C ARG A 175 2.31 0.46 18.43
N TRP A 176 3.06 1.52 18.16
CA TRP A 176 3.97 1.54 17.03
C TRP A 176 5.15 0.65 17.40
N GLU A 177 5.56 -0.20 16.48
CA GLU A 177 6.75 -1.05 16.65
C GLU A 177 7.96 -0.37 15.99
N GLY A 178 9.18 -0.73 16.42
CA GLY A 178 10.42 -0.08 15.98
C GLY A 178 10.95 1.01 16.91
N ASN A 179 12.02 1.68 16.49
CA ASN A 179 12.72 2.70 17.27
C ASN A 179 12.03 4.07 17.15
N VAL A 180 10.78 4.15 17.63
CA VAL A 180 9.99 5.38 17.59
C VAL A 180 10.72 6.51 18.35
N PRO A 181 11.11 7.61 17.69
CA PRO A 181 11.82 8.70 18.35
C PRO A 181 10.94 9.40 19.39
N GLY A 182 11.42 9.54 20.63
CA GLY A 182 10.76 10.27 21.72
C GLY A 182 9.49 9.58 22.23
N GLY A 183 9.61 8.79 23.32
CA GLY A 183 8.54 7.98 23.90
C GLY A 183 7.16 8.67 23.91
N ALA A 184 6.15 8.00 23.34
CA ALA A 184 4.73 8.37 23.24
C ALA A 184 4.38 9.75 22.61
N GLY A 185 5.35 10.60 22.29
CA GLY A 185 5.14 11.96 21.78
C GLY A 185 5.20 12.05 20.25
N GLU A 186 4.13 11.64 19.58
CA GLU A 186 3.87 11.82 18.14
C GLU A 186 4.63 10.90 17.14
N PRO A 187 4.37 9.58 17.11
CA PRO A 187 4.92 8.65 16.11
C PRO A 187 4.73 9.11 14.65
N MET A 188 3.62 9.79 14.35
CA MET A 188 3.36 10.39 13.03
C MET A 188 4.42 11.45 12.66
N ARG A 189 4.83 12.28 13.61
CA ARG A 189 5.86 13.29 13.38
C ARG A 189 7.21 12.62 13.12
N GLY A 190 7.56 11.60 13.90
CA GLY A 190 8.76 10.80 13.69
C GLY A 190 8.77 10.13 12.31
N LEU A 191 7.63 9.58 11.88
CA LEU A 191 7.49 8.94 10.56
C LEU A 191 7.73 9.97 9.45
N LEU A 192 7.03 11.11 9.49
CA LEU A 192 7.17 12.16 8.48
C LEU A 192 8.60 12.71 8.42
N ALA A 193 9.24 12.93 9.57
CA ALA A 193 10.62 13.38 9.63
C ALA A 193 11.60 12.33 9.05
N SER A 194 11.37 11.05 9.31
CA SER A 194 12.19 9.98 8.73
C SER A 194 12.03 9.89 7.21
N LEU A 195 10.78 9.93 6.72
CA LEU A 195 10.49 9.95 5.28
C LEU A 195 11.09 11.18 4.60
N GLY A 196 10.99 12.36 5.21
CA GLY A 196 11.61 13.58 4.68
C GLY A 196 13.14 13.54 4.60
N ARG A 197 13.79 12.73 5.45
CA ARG A 197 15.25 12.52 5.42
C ARG A 197 15.70 11.61 4.29
N VAL A 198 14.95 10.54 4.02
CA VAL A 198 15.39 9.46 3.12
C VAL A 198 14.81 9.55 1.71
N LEU A 199 13.72 10.28 1.51
CA LEU A 199 13.09 10.41 0.20
C LEU A 199 13.71 11.55 -0.63
N PRO A 200 13.71 11.42 -1.97
CA PRO A 200 13.95 12.55 -2.87
C PRO A 200 13.00 13.71 -2.58
N GLU A 201 13.47 14.95 -2.73
CA GLU A 201 12.69 16.16 -2.42
C GLU A 201 11.34 16.26 -3.14
N HIS A 202 11.25 15.70 -4.36
CA HIS A 202 10.04 15.72 -5.17
C HIS A 202 8.99 14.70 -4.73
N ALA A 203 9.36 13.70 -3.94
CA ALA A 203 8.49 12.58 -3.63
C ALA A 203 7.21 13.03 -2.94
N VAL A 204 6.09 12.38 -3.28
CA VAL A 204 4.79 12.62 -2.68
C VAL A 204 4.53 11.57 -1.62
N VAL A 205 4.19 12.01 -0.42
CA VAL A 205 3.91 11.11 0.72
C VAL A 205 2.44 11.16 1.05
N VAL A 206 1.78 10.00 0.96
CA VAL A 206 0.39 9.79 1.34
C VAL A 206 0.34 8.95 2.61
N VAL A 207 -0.13 9.56 3.70
CA VAL A 207 -0.37 8.85 4.96
C VAL A 207 -1.86 8.81 5.23
N THR A 208 -2.40 7.61 5.40
CA THR A 208 -3.79 7.36 5.78
C THR A 208 -3.87 6.68 7.14
N ALA A 209 -4.93 6.97 7.90
CA ALA A 209 -5.21 6.33 9.17
C ALA A 209 -6.71 6.36 9.51
N ARG A 210 -7.14 5.49 10.42
CA ARG A 210 -8.50 5.51 11.01
C ARG A 210 -8.64 6.62 12.06
N THR A 211 -8.67 7.86 11.61
CA THR A 211 -8.75 9.04 12.47
C THR A 211 -9.65 10.11 11.85
N ARG A 212 -10.10 11.08 12.66
CA ARG A 212 -10.85 12.24 12.15
C ARG A 212 -9.98 13.15 11.28
N ARG A 213 -8.69 13.28 11.60
CA ARG A 213 -7.72 14.09 10.87
C ARG A 213 -6.30 13.59 11.17
N VAL A 214 -5.45 13.52 10.16
CA VAL A 214 -4.01 13.31 10.34
C VAL A 214 -3.36 14.66 10.69
N SER A 215 -2.73 14.74 11.86
CA SER A 215 -1.95 15.91 12.27
C SER A 215 -0.67 16.00 11.46
N LEU A 216 -0.29 17.22 11.08
CA LEU A 216 1.01 17.50 10.47
C LEU A 216 1.83 18.33 11.45
N PRO A 217 3.18 18.26 11.39
CA PRO A 217 4.04 19.14 12.16
C PRO A 217 3.75 20.62 11.84
N GLU A 218 4.12 21.50 12.75
CA GLU A 218 3.99 22.95 12.56
C GLU A 218 4.76 23.41 11.32
N GLY A 219 4.21 24.35 10.56
CA GLY A 219 4.81 24.85 9.31
C GLY A 219 4.56 23.98 8.07
N VAL A 220 4.30 22.67 8.24
CA VAL A 220 4.06 21.75 7.12
C VAL A 220 2.69 21.98 6.51
N ARG A 221 2.65 22.28 5.20
CA ARG A 221 1.40 22.43 4.45
C ARG A 221 1.06 21.13 3.71
N ALA A 222 -0.19 20.72 3.83
CA ALA A 222 -0.71 19.60 3.06
C ALA A 222 -0.89 20.02 1.59
N LEU A 223 -0.45 19.18 0.66
CA LEU A 223 -0.86 19.25 -0.75
C LEU A 223 -2.36 19.00 -0.86
N GLU A 224 -2.84 17.98 -0.16
CA GLU A 224 -4.27 17.66 -0.08
C GLU A 224 -4.62 16.96 1.25
N ARG A 225 -5.88 17.11 1.67
CA ARG A 225 -6.46 16.36 2.80
C ARG A 225 -7.71 15.65 2.34
N VAL A 226 -7.82 14.36 2.68
CA VAL A 226 -8.92 13.49 2.25
C VAL A 226 -9.59 12.90 3.49
N LYS A 227 -10.93 12.86 3.48
CA LYS A 227 -11.73 12.23 4.54
C LYS A 227 -12.82 11.40 3.88
N VAL A 228 -12.76 10.08 4.09
CA VAL A 228 -13.73 9.11 3.58
C VAL A 228 -14.09 8.15 4.71
N GLY A 229 -15.36 8.15 5.13
CA GLY A 229 -15.82 7.37 6.27
C GLY A 229 -14.99 7.65 7.54
N ASN A 230 -14.53 6.58 8.19
CA ASN A 230 -13.71 6.65 9.38
C ASN A 230 -12.21 6.90 9.11
N ARG A 231 -11.78 6.94 7.85
CA ARG A 231 -10.37 7.20 7.48
C ARG A 231 -10.14 8.64 7.09
N ALA A 232 -8.97 9.16 7.45
CA ALA A 232 -8.44 10.42 6.96
C ALA A 232 -7.07 10.17 6.35
N ALA A 233 -6.76 10.89 5.28
CA ALA A 233 -5.46 10.88 4.66
C ALA A 233 -4.94 12.30 4.46
N VAL A 234 -3.62 12.43 4.38
CA VAL A 234 -2.93 13.66 4.03
C VAL A 234 -1.86 13.36 3.00
N LEU A 235 -1.73 14.27 2.04
CA LEU A 235 -0.69 14.27 1.03
C LEU A 235 0.25 15.43 1.33
N VAL A 236 1.56 15.17 1.34
CA VAL A 236 2.63 16.16 1.54
C VAL A 236 3.77 15.89 0.58
N ARG A 237 4.64 16.87 0.36
CA ARG A 237 5.88 16.67 -0.39
C ARG A 237 7.02 16.39 0.58
N ALA A 238 7.94 15.48 0.23
CA ALA A 238 9.06 15.07 1.08
C ALA A 238 9.90 16.25 1.58
N ARG A 239 10.24 17.20 0.69
CA ARG A 239 10.99 18.42 1.08
C ARG A 239 10.28 19.30 2.12
N ASP A 240 8.95 19.21 2.23
CA ASP A 240 8.17 20.03 3.17
C ASP A 240 8.09 19.37 4.56
N ILE A 241 8.55 18.12 4.69
CA ILE A 241 8.60 17.35 5.96
C ILE A 241 10.02 16.94 6.36
N ALA A 242 11.02 17.30 5.56
CA ALA A 242 12.42 17.20 5.92
C ALA A 242 12.73 18.10 7.14
N PRO A 243 13.55 17.63 8.10
CA PRO A 243 13.94 18.41 9.28
C PRO A 243 14.83 19.61 8.95
#